data_AF-A0A0M7DFP3-F1
#
_entry.id   AF-A0A0M7DFP3-F1
#
_cell.length_a   1.000
_cell.length_b   1.000
_cell.length_c   1.000
_cell.angle_alpha   90.00
_cell.angle_beta   90.00
_cell.angle_gamma   90.00
#
_symmetry.space_group_name_H-M   'P 1'
#
loop_
_entity.id
_entity.type
_entity.pdbx_description
1 polymer ?
#
loop_
_entity_poly.entity_id
_entity_poly.type
_entity_poly.pdbx_seq_one_letter_code
_entity_poly.pdbx_strand_id
1 'polypeptide(L)'
;MRTPNIFRRWWDRQNERNAIKNDLIAFSKDCLLAVGRHVPDARRPRVRGVWYGDPTHSRIVWTDGAGRKWRWPLFILFSVCQKRPDERDLIIEKSLRNLLSPPPVSQWREPEFRTAEQVAQRLLALIAVVWRADEREDVAVEGIAWAEQNDVIALLSPAEALYLGQAQRPAHQDLVNFSWRAEAIVPLAWALGGMPELPPSCQRADIWAIPLVQVAKAAPADFVANACLRSLDEVADEEHRLQDEHWHVHDAQLRGRPTPAHLDAGVVTERRYALSWMVGYGESWDDVPVNT
;
A
#
# COMPACT_ATOMS: atom_id res chain seq x y z
N MET A 1 -29.00 33.95 -5.57
CA MET A 1 -27.86 33.05 -5.83
C MET A 1 -28.36 31.88 -6.67
N ARG A 2 -27.87 31.73 -7.92
CA ARG A 2 -28.33 30.65 -8.83
C ARG A 2 -27.67 29.33 -8.44
N THR A 3 -28.48 28.32 -8.15
CA THR A 3 -28.10 26.92 -7.90
C THR A 3 -27.31 26.37 -9.10
N PRO A 4 -26.19 25.65 -8.93
CA PRO A 4 -25.48 25.04 -10.05
C PRO A 4 -26.38 24.00 -10.73
N ASN A 5 -26.63 24.19 -12.03
CA ASN A 5 -27.51 23.34 -12.83
C ASN A 5 -26.93 21.91 -12.93
N ILE A 6 -27.57 20.95 -12.28
CA ILE A 6 -27.19 19.52 -12.24
C ILE A 6 -27.04 18.94 -13.66
N PHE A 7 -27.86 19.41 -14.60
CA PHE A 7 -27.82 19.02 -16.00
C PHE A 7 -26.54 19.49 -16.68
N ARG A 8 -26.06 20.70 -16.34
CA ARG A 8 -24.78 21.25 -16.82
C ARG A 8 -23.60 20.43 -16.28
N ARG A 9 -23.58 20.08 -14.99
CA ARG A 9 -22.56 19.20 -14.40
C ARG A 9 -22.58 17.76 -14.95
N TRP A 10 -23.74 17.26 -15.39
CA TRP A 10 -23.83 15.96 -16.06
C TRP A 10 -23.30 16.04 -17.50
N TRP A 11 -23.68 17.09 -18.23
CA TRP A 11 -23.20 17.38 -19.58
C TRP A 11 -21.69 17.62 -19.62
N ASP A 12 -21.15 18.39 -18.68
CA ASP A 12 -19.72 18.67 -18.55
C ASP A 12 -18.92 17.38 -18.27
N ARG A 13 -19.43 16.50 -17.39
CA ARG A 13 -18.81 15.18 -17.13
C ARG A 13 -18.87 14.23 -18.33
N GLN A 14 -19.92 14.28 -19.15
CA GLN A 14 -19.97 13.52 -20.40
C GLN A 14 -18.98 14.07 -21.43
N ASN A 15 -18.82 15.39 -21.50
CA ASN A 15 -17.84 16.03 -22.37
C ASN A 15 -16.40 15.74 -21.94
N GLU A 16 -16.09 15.79 -20.64
CA GLU A 16 -14.80 15.39 -20.08
C GLU A 16 -14.47 13.92 -20.38
N ARG A 17 -15.45 13.02 -20.21
CA ARG A 17 -15.30 11.60 -20.56
C ARG A 17 -15.08 11.39 -22.05
N ASN A 18 -15.77 12.15 -22.90
CA ASN A 18 -15.59 12.09 -24.35
C ASN A 18 -14.23 12.66 -24.79
N ALA A 19 -13.74 13.71 -24.14
CA ALA A 19 -12.40 14.27 -24.36
C ALA A 19 -11.31 13.25 -24.00
N ILE A 20 -11.36 12.69 -22.78
CA ILE A 20 -10.41 11.65 -22.33
C ILE A 20 -10.45 10.43 -23.25
N LYS A 21 -11.63 10.02 -23.71
CA LYS A 21 -11.78 8.93 -24.67
C LYS A 21 -11.08 9.24 -26.00
N ASN A 22 -11.33 10.42 -26.57
CA ASN A 22 -10.74 10.81 -27.84
C ASN A 22 -9.21 10.91 -27.73
N ASP A 23 -8.72 11.44 -26.61
CA ASP A 23 -7.29 11.54 -26.32
C ASP A 23 -6.64 10.17 -26.16
N LEU A 24 -7.29 9.23 -25.46
CA LEU A 24 -6.80 7.86 -25.30
C LEU A 24 -6.82 7.10 -26.63
N ILE A 25 -7.82 7.34 -27.48
CA ILE A 25 -7.85 6.77 -28.84
C ILE A 25 -6.68 7.32 -29.67
N ALA A 26 -6.45 8.63 -29.65
CA ALA A 26 -5.33 9.25 -30.34
C ALA A 26 -3.99 8.69 -29.82
N PHE A 27 -3.83 8.65 -28.50
CA PHE A 27 -2.66 8.06 -27.83
C PHE A 27 -2.42 6.60 -28.22
N SER A 28 -3.47 5.78 -28.28
CA SER A 28 -3.34 4.38 -28.68
C SER A 28 -2.83 4.20 -30.12
N LYS A 29 -3.14 5.16 -31.02
CA LYS A 29 -2.62 5.15 -32.40
C LYS A 29 -1.11 5.46 -32.41
N ASP A 30 -0.66 6.39 -31.59
CA ASP A 30 0.76 6.73 -31.50
C ASP A 30 1.58 5.56 -30.94
N CYS A 31 1.07 4.91 -29.90
CA CYS A 31 1.68 3.68 -29.39
C CYS A 31 1.66 2.57 -30.44
N LEU A 32 0.61 2.45 -31.26
CA LEU A 32 0.56 1.46 -32.34
C LEU A 32 1.61 1.74 -33.43
N LEU A 33 1.81 3.00 -33.77
CA LEU A 33 2.89 3.44 -34.66
C LEU A 33 4.26 3.14 -34.06
N ALA A 34 4.44 3.33 -32.74
CA ALA A 34 5.68 2.97 -32.06
C ALA A 34 5.98 1.47 -32.15
N VAL A 35 4.99 0.59 -31.98
CA VAL A 35 5.17 -0.85 -32.22
C VAL A 35 5.60 -1.11 -33.66
N GLY A 36 4.95 -0.47 -34.64
CA GLY A 36 5.32 -0.63 -36.06
C GLY A 36 6.74 -0.17 -36.39
N ARG A 37 7.23 0.88 -35.70
CA ARG A 37 8.59 1.42 -35.91
C ARG A 37 9.68 0.58 -35.22
N HIS A 38 9.43 0.12 -34.00
CA HIS A 38 10.46 -0.47 -33.14
C HIS A 38 10.38 -1.98 -33.00
N VAL A 39 9.34 -2.63 -33.54
CA VAL A 39 9.14 -4.08 -33.50
C VAL A 39 8.88 -4.61 -34.91
N PRO A 40 9.93 -4.74 -35.76
CA PRO A 40 9.76 -5.08 -37.18
C PRO A 40 9.08 -6.44 -37.40
N ASP A 41 9.24 -7.38 -36.46
CA ASP A 41 8.62 -8.71 -36.54
C ASP A 41 7.21 -8.78 -35.92
N ALA A 42 6.62 -7.65 -35.51
CA ALA A 42 5.28 -7.62 -34.93
C ALA A 42 4.21 -7.97 -35.97
N ARG A 43 3.59 -9.14 -35.80
CA ARG A 43 2.46 -9.62 -36.58
C ARG A 43 1.15 -9.16 -35.95
N ARG A 44 0.30 -8.55 -36.78
CA ARG A 44 -1.06 -8.10 -36.44
C ARG A 44 -1.14 -7.22 -35.16
N PRO A 45 -0.30 -6.18 -35.02
CA PRO A 45 -0.42 -5.26 -33.91
C PRO A 45 -1.78 -4.57 -33.98
N ARG A 46 -2.51 -4.54 -32.86
CA ARG A 46 -3.83 -3.91 -32.78
C ARG A 46 -4.13 -3.44 -31.38
N VAL A 47 -4.93 -2.40 -31.31
CA VAL A 47 -5.48 -1.85 -30.07
C VAL A 47 -6.60 -2.77 -29.56
N ARG A 48 -6.65 -3.00 -28.25
CA ARG A 48 -7.69 -3.78 -27.55
C ARG A 48 -8.09 -3.06 -26.28
N GLY A 49 -9.36 -3.21 -25.90
CA GLY A 49 -9.85 -2.67 -24.63
C GLY A 49 -9.87 -1.14 -24.56
N VAL A 50 -9.70 -0.44 -25.68
CA VAL A 50 -9.94 1.00 -25.79
C VAL A 50 -11.46 1.19 -25.82
N TRP A 51 -12.02 1.06 -24.61
CA TRP A 51 -13.36 1.33 -24.12
C TRP A 51 -14.45 0.23 -24.15
N TYR A 52 -14.85 -0.17 -22.93
CA TYR A 52 -16.15 -0.68 -22.45
C TYR A 52 -16.44 -0.05 -21.06
N GLY A 53 -16.29 1.27 -20.91
CA GLY A 53 -16.52 1.97 -19.64
C GLY A 53 -15.33 2.08 -18.69
N ASP A 54 -14.32 1.21 -18.83
CA ASP A 54 -13.09 1.22 -18.01
C ASP A 54 -11.82 1.33 -18.89
N PRO A 55 -11.05 2.43 -18.79
CA PRO A 55 -9.85 2.67 -19.59
C PRO A 55 -8.63 1.82 -19.14
N THR A 56 -8.62 1.23 -17.94
CA THR A 56 -7.49 0.42 -17.42
C THR A 56 -7.19 -0.81 -18.28
N HIS A 57 -8.20 -1.30 -19.00
CA HIS A 57 -8.09 -2.45 -19.88
C HIS A 57 -7.45 -2.16 -21.25
N SER A 58 -7.20 -0.89 -21.56
CA SER A 58 -6.63 -0.43 -22.83
C SER A 58 -5.21 -0.96 -23.02
N ARG A 59 -4.97 -1.65 -24.13
CA ARG A 59 -3.68 -2.28 -24.42
C ARG A 59 -3.42 -2.42 -25.93
N ILE A 60 -2.16 -2.51 -26.32
CA ILE A 60 -1.77 -2.99 -27.66
C ILE A 60 -1.38 -4.45 -27.56
N VAL A 61 -1.83 -5.27 -28.50
CA VAL A 61 -1.46 -6.68 -28.58
C VAL A 61 -0.89 -7.02 -29.94
N TRP A 62 0.14 -7.86 -29.97
CA TRP A 62 0.73 -8.40 -31.19
C TRP A 62 1.34 -9.79 -30.94
N THR A 63 1.82 -10.42 -32.00
CA THR A 63 2.61 -11.66 -31.93
C THR A 63 3.92 -11.43 -32.64
N ASP A 64 5.05 -11.82 -32.07
CA ASP A 64 6.36 -11.65 -32.72
C ASP A 64 6.68 -12.77 -33.72
N GLY A 65 7.83 -12.67 -34.40
CA GLY A 65 8.31 -13.66 -35.36
C GLY A 65 8.53 -15.06 -34.76
N ALA A 66 8.75 -15.15 -33.45
CA ALA A 66 8.90 -16.41 -32.70
C ALA A 66 7.56 -16.97 -32.19
N GLY A 67 6.43 -16.31 -32.50
CA GLY A 67 5.10 -16.74 -32.07
C GLY A 67 4.73 -16.31 -30.64
N ARG A 68 5.56 -15.50 -29.97
CA ARG A 68 5.26 -15.00 -28.61
C ARG A 68 4.21 -13.91 -28.68
N LYS A 69 3.23 -13.97 -27.79
CA LYS A 69 2.15 -12.99 -27.68
C LYS A 69 2.53 -11.88 -26.71
N TRP A 70 2.42 -10.64 -27.16
CA TRP A 70 2.74 -9.46 -26.38
C TRP A 70 1.48 -8.68 -26.02
N ARG A 71 1.50 -8.04 -24.85
CA ARG A 71 0.43 -7.16 -24.35
C ARG A 71 1.09 -5.94 -23.72
N TRP A 72 0.80 -4.77 -24.25
CA TRP A 72 1.33 -3.49 -23.76
C TRP A 72 0.19 -2.64 -23.16
N PRO A 73 0.06 -2.56 -21.83
CA PRO A 73 -0.95 -1.73 -21.18
C PRO A 73 -0.74 -0.25 -21.48
N LEU A 74 -1.81 0.48 -21.76
CA LEU A 74 -1.75 1.89 -22.15
C LEU A 74 -2.20 2.86 -21.06
N PHE A 75 -2.99 2.42 -20.09
CA PHE A 75 -3.67 3.35 -19.15
C PHE A 75 -2.70 4.18 -18.30
N ILE A 76 -1.76 3.51 -17.65
CA ILE A 76 -0.74 4.18 -16.82
C ILE A 76 0.14 5.07 -17.70
N LEU A 77 0.56 4.54 -18.86
CA LEU A 77 1.38 5.28 -19.82
C LEU A 77 0.69 6.57 -20.30
N PHE A 78 -0.60 6.48 -20.61
CA PHE A 78 -1.45 7.60 -21.03
C PHE A 78 -1.52 8.67 -19.94
N SER A 79 -1.78 8.28 -18.68
CA SER A 79 -1.80 9.19 -17.54
C SER A 79 -0.46 9.93 -17.36
N VAL A 80 0.65 9.22 -17.53
CA VAL A 80 2.00 9.83 -17.44
C VAL A 80 2.26 10.82 -18.58
N CYS A 81 1.88 10.49 -19.82
CA CYS A 81 2.04 11.38 -20.97
C CYS A 81 1.12 12.63 -20.89
N GLN A 82 -0.05 12.54 -20.25
CA GLN A 82 -0.89 13.72 -20.00
C GLN A 82 -0.21 14.73 -19.07
N LYS A 83 0.55 14.26 -18.08
CA LYS A 83 1.29 15.13 -17.15
C LYS A 83 2.54 15.74 -17.77
N ARG A 84 3.12 15.09 -18.78
CA ARG A 84 4.38 15.48 -19.45
C ARG A 84 4.24 15.38 -20.97
N PRO A 85 3.44 16.26 -21.61
CA PRO A 85 3.16 16.17 -23.04
C PRO A 85 4.42 16.35 -23.90
N ASP A 86 5.37 17.17 -23.47
CA ASP A 86 6.62 17.44 -24.19
C ASP A 86 7.56 16.22 -24.24
N GLU A 87 7.42 15.29 -23.29
CA GLU A 87 8.22 14.05 -23.21
C GLU A 87 7.50 12.84 -23.82
N ARG A 88 6.32 13.03 -24.44
CA ARG A 88 5.42 11.95 -24.85
C ARG A 88 6.13 10.85 -25.66
N ASP A 89 6.85 11.21 -26.71
CA ASP A 89 7.52 10.24 -27.59
C ASP A 89 8.60 9.46 -26.84
N LEU A 90 9.39 10.14 -26.01
CA LEU A 90 10.42 9.53 -25.17
C LEU A 90 9.81 8.54 -24.18
N ILE A 91 8.69 8.90 -23.53
CA ILE A 91 7.98 8.05 -22.58
C ILE A 91 7.41 6.80 -23.27
N ILE A 92 6.79 6.97 -24.45
CA ILE A 92 6.26 5.87 -25.27
C ILE A 92 7.38 4.91 -25.67
N GLU A 93 8.49 5.44 -26.21
CA GLU A 93 9.61 4.62 -26.67
C GLU A 93 10.27 3.87 -25.50
N LYS A 94 10.52 4.56 -24.38
CA LYS A 94 11.10 3.96 -23.17
C LYS A 94 10.19 2.84 -22.62
N SER A 95 8.88 3.07 -22.57
CA SER A 95 7.93 2.06 -22.09
C SER A 95 7.90 0.83 -23.01
N LEU A 96 7.89 1.03 -24.33
CA LEU A 96 7.94 -0.07 -25.30
C LEU A 96 9.25 -0.86 -25.18
N ARG A 97 10.39 -0.16 -25.05
CA ARG A 97 11.70 -0.77 -24.85
C ARG A 97 11.72 -1.63 -23.59
N ASN A 98 11.24 -1.10 -22.47
CA ASN A 98 11.16 -1.84 -21.21
C ASN A 98 10.24 -3.06 -21.28
N LEU A 99 9.20 -3.01 -22.10
CA LEU A 99 8.36 -4.19 -22.32
C LEU A 99 9.12 -5.26 -23.11
N LEU A 100 9.76 -4.88 -24.22
CA LEU A 100 10.44 -5.81 -25.14
C LEU A 100 11.74 -6.39 -24.58
N SER A 101 12.41 -5.59 -23.76
CA SER A 101 13.68 -5.88 -23.12
C SER A 101 13.59 -5.29 -21.72
N PRO A 102 12.92 -5.99 -20.79
CA PRO A 102 12.88 -5.53 -19.41
C PRO A 102 14.31 -5.26 -18.97
N PRO A 103 14.57 -4.13 -18.28
CA PRO A 103 15.90 -3.90 -17.73
C PRO A 103 16.30 -5.16 -16.96
N PRO A 104 17.55 -5.66 -17.09
CA PRO A 104 18.02 -6.74 -16.24
C PRO A 104 17.69 -6.32 -14.81
N VAL A 105 17.01 -7.20 -14.06
CA VAL A 105 16.41 -6.89 -12.75
C VAL A 105 17.38 -6.02 -11.95
N SER A 106 17.13 -4.71 -11.96
CA SER A 106 17.97 -3.74 -11.29
C SER A 106 17.55 -3.78 -9.83
N GLN A 107 17.91 -4.83 -9.08
CA GLN A 107 17.55 -5.01 -7.68
C GLN A 107 16.09 -4.62 -7.34
N TRP A 108 15.15 -4.84 -8.26
CA TRP A 108 13.78 -5.15 -7.84
C TRP A 108 13.91 -6.55 -7.25
N ARG A 109 14.42 -6.64 -6.02
CA ARG A 109 14.16 -7.82 -5.21
C ARG A 109 12.65 -7.95 -5.22
N GLU A 110 12.14 -9.11 -5.60
CA GLU A 110 10.79 -9.44 -5.15
C GLU A 110 10.76 -9.13 -3.65
N PRO A 111 9.76 -8.37 -3.17
CA PRO A 111 9.64 -8.08 -1.75
C PRO A 111 9.86 -9.36 -0.95
N GLU A 112 10.95 -9.42 -0.19
CA GLU A 112 11.23 -10.57 0.66
C GLU A 112 10.26 -10.49 1.82
N PHE A 113 9.28 -11.40 1.84
CA PHE A 113 8.31 -11.51 2.92
C PHE A 113 9.03 -11.63 4.27
N ARG A 114 8.49 -10.94 5.27
CA ARG A 114 9.01 -11.02 6.63
C ARG A 114 8.74 -12.40 7.21
N THR A 115 9.72 -12.95 7.92
CA THR A 115 9.59 -14.26 8.58
C THR A 115 8.69 -14.17 9.80
N ALA A 116 8.20 -15.32 10.31
CA ALA A 116 7.36 -15.34 11.51
C ALA A 116 8.05 -14.72 12.73
N GLU A 117 9.36 -14.98 12.86
CA GLU A 117 10.21 -14.36 13.87
C GLU A 117 10.22 -12.83 13.75
N GLN A 118 10.46 -12.29 12.55
CA GLN A 118 10.50 -10.85 12.31
C GLN A 118 9.15 -10.19 12.61
N VAL A 119 8.04 -10.83 12.23
CA VAL A 119 6.68 -10.32 12.50
C VAL A 119 6.36 -10.35 14.00
N ALA A 120 6.73 -11.42 14.70
CA ALA A 120 6.56 -11.52 16.15
C ALA A 120 7.40 -10.48 16.91
N GLN A 121 8.66 -10.29 16.51
CA GLN A 121 9.52 -9.24 17.05
C GLN A 121 8.95 -7.83 16.81
N ARG A 122 8.38 -7.59 15.62
CA ARG A 122 7.72 -6.30 15.32
C ARG A 122 6.48 -6.08 16.19
N LEU A 123 5.68 -7.11 16.41
CA LEU A 123 4.52 -7.03 17.30
C LEU A 123 4.95 -6.65 18.73
N LEU A 124 6.03 -7.24 19.26
CA LEU A 124 6.58 -6.87 20.58
C LEU A 124 7.08 -5.42 20.63
N ALA A 125 7.79 -4.96 19.60
CA ALA A 125 8.23 -3.57 19.49
C ALA A 125 7.03 -2.61 19.55
N LEU A 126 5.98 -2.89 18.76
CA LEU A 126 4.78 -2.05 18.75
C LEU A 126 3.99 -2.10 20.05
N ILE A 127 3.96 -3.23 20.77
CA ILE A 127 3.39 -3.29 22.12
C ILE A 127 4.08 -2.28 23.04
N ALA A 128 5.42 -2.24 23.07
CA ALA A 128 6.16 -1.29 23.90
C ALA A 128 5.83 0.17 23.53
N VAL A 129 5.83 0.46 22.23
CA VAL A 129 5.54 1.79 21.68
C VAL A 129 4.13 2.26 22.06
N VAL A 130 3.12 1.42 21.88
CA VAL A 130 1.73 1.77 22.23
C VAL A 130 1.55 1.86 23.74
N TRP A 131 2.23 1.02 24.52
CA TRP A 131 2.19 1.11 25.98
C TRP A 131 2.76 2.42 26.50
N ARG A 132 3.87 2.90 25.91
CA ARG A 132 4.45 4.21 26.25
C ARG A 132 3.50 5.38 25.93
N ALA A 133 2.57 5.20 24.99
CA ALA A 133 1.58 6.19 24.63
C ALA A 133 0.42 6.32 25.64
N ASP A 134 0.35 5.46 26.67
CA ASP A 134 -0.71 5.51 27.69
C ASP A 134 -0.75 6.88 28.40
N GLU A 135 -1.94 7.44 28.57
CA GLU A 135 -2.14 8.76 29.19
C GLU A 135 -1.63 8.82 30.64
N ARG A 136 -1.58 7.69 31.32
CA ARG A 136 -1.08 7.55 32.69
C ARG A 136 0.43 7.27 32.69
N GLU A 137 1.22 8.19 33.25
CA GLU A 137 2.69 8.06 33.28
C GLU A 137 3.16 6.82 34.05
N ASP A 138 2.49 6.43 35.13
CA ASP A 138 2.81 5.20 35.87
C ASP A 138 2.70 3.96 34.97
N VAL A 139 1.63 3.86 34.18
CA VAL A 139 1.41 2.76 33.23
C VAL A 139 2.41 2.82 32.07
N ALA A 140 2.70 4.02 31.57
CA ALA A 140 3.66 4.22 30.48
C ALA A 140 5.10 3.82 30.90
N VAL A 141 5.48 4.08 32.15
CA VAL A 141 6.78 3.69 32.71
C VAL A 141 6.87 2.17 32.91
N GLU A 142 5.77 1.51 33.29
CA GLU A 142 5.71 0.04 33.33
C GLU A 142 5.99 -0.58 31.96
N GLY A 143 5.45 0.02 30.89
CA GLY A 143 5.71 -0.42 29.51
C GLY A 143 7.18 -0.32 29.10
N ILE A 144 7.87 0.76 29.50
CA ILE A 144 9.31 0.90 29.26
C ILE A 144 10.09 -0.17 30.04
N ALA A 145 9.80 -0.31 31.34
CA ALA A 145 10.47 -1.28 32.19
C ALA A 145 10.28 -2.72 31.66
N TRP A 146 9.07 -3.05 31.19
CA TRP A 146 8.80 -4.33 30.52
C TRP A 146 9.66 -4.50 29.27
N ALA A 147 9.80 -3.46 28.44
CA ALA A 147 10.58 -3.54 27.22
C ALA A 147 12.09 -3.74 27.50
N GLU A 148 12.62 -3.09 28.54
CA GLU A 148 14.00 -3.27 28.99
C GLU A 148 14.25 -4.67 29.57
N GLN A 149 13.35 -5.16 30.42
CA GLN A 149 13.47 -6.47 31.08
C GLN A 149 13.42 -7.66 30.10
N ASN A 150 12.83 -7.46 28.91
CA ASN A 150 12.63 -8.51 27.91
C ASN A 150 13.43 -8.26 26.62
N ASP A 151 14.44 -7.38 26.66
CA ASP A 151 15.31 -7.04 25.52
C ASP A 151 14.56 -6.52 24.27
N VAL A 152 13.32 -6.04 24.43
CA VAL A 152 12.48 -5.53 23.33
C VAL A 152 13.04 -4.22 22.78
N ILE A 153 13.83 -3.48 23.56
CA ILE A 153 14.52 -2.26 23.11
C ILE A 153 15.37 -2.53 21.85
N ALA A 154 15.99 -3.70 21.74
CA ALA A 154 16.79 -4.07 20.57
C ALA A 154 15.97 -4.29 19.29
N LEU A 155 14.64 -4.41 19.42
CA LEU A 155 13.71 -4.63 18.32
C LEU A 155 13.12 -3.32 17.79
N LEU A 156 13.28 -2.21 18.50
CA LEU A 156 12.70 -0.93 18.11
C LEU A 156 13.32 -0.40 16.80
N SER A 157 12.52 0.26 15.97
CA SER A 157 13.07 1.06 14.88
C SER A 157 13.82 2.28 15.42
N PRO A 158 14.67 2.94 14.62
CA PRO A 158 15.32 4.19 15.02
C PRO A 158 14.35 5.25 15.55
N ALA A 159 13.21 5.46 14.88
CA ALA A 159 12.20 6.43 15.33
C ALA A 159 11.55 6.00 16.67
N GLU A 160 11.25 4.71 16.82
CA GLU A 160 10.65 4.15 18.03
C GLU A 160 11.62 4.20 19.22
N ALA A 161 12.90 3.91 19.00
CA ALA A 161 13.93 3.99 20.04
C ALA A 161 14.13 5.42 20.53
N LEU A 162 14.13 6.40 19.61
CA LEU A 162 14.17 7.82 19.96
C LEU A 162 12.95 8.26 20.77
N TYR A 163 11.78 7.72 20.47
CA TYR A 163 10.54 7.99 21.20
C TYR A 163 10.53 7.35 22.60
N LEU A 164 10.88 6.07 22.71
CA LEU A 164 10.87 5.34 23.98
C LEU A 164 11.97 5.83 24.93
N GLY A 165 13.15 6.18 24.40
CA GLY A 165 14.33 6.58 25.16
C GLY A 165 14.30 8.01 25.70
N GLN A 166 13.21 8.77 25.51
CA GLN A 166 13.13 10.13 26.03
C GLN A 166 13.07 10.13 27.57
N ALA A 167 14.02 10.84 28.20
CA ALA A 167 14.07 10.97 29.65
C ALA A 167 12.86 11.73 30.24
N GLN A 168 12.23 12.59 29.44
CA GLN A 168 10.98 13.26 29.77
C GLN A 168 9.82 12.63 29.01
N ARG A 169 8.60 12.82 29.51
CA ARG A 169 7.39 12.36 28.82
C ARG A 169 7.33 13.01 27.42
N PRO A 170 7.09 12.22 26.34
CA PRO A 170 6.97 12.76 25.00
C PRO A 170 5.88 13.81 24.85
N ALA A 171 6.01 14.64 23.82
CA ALA A 171 4.99 15.63 23.50
C ALA A 171 3.66 14.94 23.16
N HIS A 172 2.53 15.62 23.44
CA HIS A 172 1.20 15.05 23.22
C HIS A 172 0.99 14.55 21.79
N GLN A 173 1.49 15.27 20.78
CA GLN A 173 1.37 14.85 19.39
C GLN A 173 2.13 13.54 19.10
N ASP A 174 3.29 13.33 19.73
CA ASP A 174 4.04 12.08 19.59
C ASP A 174 3.28 10.92 20.23
N LEU A 175 2.70 11.13 21.42
CA LEU A 175 1.84 10.13 22.07
C LEU A 175 0.66 9.76 21.16
N VAL A 176 -0.01 10.75 20.56
CA VAL A 176 -1.10 10.51 19.60
C VAL A 176 -0.59 9.72 18.40
N ASN A 177 0.50 10.15 17.76
CA ASN A 177 1.05 9.50 16.58
C ASN A 177 1.44 8.03 16.85
N PHE A 178 2.15 7.77 17.96
CA PHE A 178 2.57 6.42 18.31
C PHE A 178 1.43 5.56 18.86
N SER A 179 0.37 6.15 19.44
CA SER A 179 -0.83 5.39 19.82
C SER A 179 -1.55 4.77 18.62
N TRP A 180 -1.46 5.38 17.43
CA TRP A 180 -2.02 4.82 16.20
C TRP A 180 -1.36 3.49 15.78
N ARG A 181 -0.13 3.20 16.25
CA ARG A 181 0.51 1.90 16.03
C ARG A 181 -0.28 0.73 16.64
N ALA A 182 -1.26 0.99 17.50
CA ALA A 182 -2.24 0.00 17.93
C ALA A 182 -2.96 -0.65 16.74
N GLU A 183 -3.30 0.13 15.71
CA GLU A 183 -3.94 -0.40 14.50
C GLU A 183 -2.97 -1.23 13.66
N ALA A 184 -1.68 -0.91 13.66
CA ALA A 184 -0.65 -1.71 13.00
C ALA A 184 -0.41 -3.07 13.70
N ILE A 185 -0.70 -3.22 14.99
CA ILE A 185 -0.61 -4.51 15.70
C ILE A 185 -1.66 -5.50 15.20
N VAL A 186 -2.85 -5.03 14.81
CA VAL A 186 -3.98 -5.89 14.40
C VAL A 186 -3.61 -6.86 13.25
N PRO A 187 -3.06 -6.41 12.11
CA PRO A 187 -2.59 -7.30 11.04
C PRO A 187 -1.41 -8.18 11.41
N LEU A 188 -0.49 -7.72 12.28
CA LEU A 188 0.59 -8.60 12.76
C LEU A 188 0.01 -9.73 13.61
N ALA A 189 -0.91 -9.42 14.52
CA ALA A 189 -1.57 -10.40 15.37
C ALA A 189 -2.45 -11.36 14.56
N TRP A 190 -3.17 -10.85 13.55
CA TRP A 190 -3.89 -11.67 12.59
C TRP A 190 -2.93 -12.62 11.88
N ALA A 191 -1.88 -12.12 11.22
CA ALA A 191 -0.93 -12.93 10.46
C ALA A 191 -0.25 -14.04 11.31
N LEU A 192 -0.09 -13.81 12.62
CA LEU A 192 0.43 -14.78 13.60
C LEU A 192 -0.65 -15.73 14.18
N GLY A 193 -1.84 -15.76 13.60
CA GLY A 193 -2.93 -16.67 13.99
C GLY A 193 -3.76 -16.21 15.20
N GLY A 194 -3.62 -14.95 15.64
CA GLY A 194 -4.32 -14.41 16.82
C GLY A 194 -5.82 -14.16 16.64
N MET A 195 -6.31 -14.13 15.39
CA MET A 195 -7.73 -13.97 15.07
C MET A 195 -8.00 -14.50 13.66
N PRO A 196 -9.17 -15.12 13.37
CA PRO A 196 -9.43 -15.77 12.07
C PRO A 196 -9.45 -14.80 10.89
N GLU A 197 -9.99 -13.60 11.08
CA GLU A 197 -10.17 -12.57 10.05
C GLU A 197 -9.83 -11.20 10.63
N LEU A 198 -9.42 -10.25 9.77
CA LEU A 198 -9.22 -8.87 10.21
C LEU A 198 -10.57 -8.20 10.52
N PRO A 199 -10.67 -7.44 11.63
CA PRO A 199 -11.87 -6.68 11.93
C PRO A 199 -12.10 -5.59 10.86
N PRO A 200 -13.34 -5.11 10.70
CA PRO A 200 -13.65 -4.04 9.76
C PRO A 200 -12.80 -2.79 9.98
N SER A 201 -12.44 -2.10 8.91
CA SER A 201 -11.58 -0.90 8.95
C SER A 201 -12.31 0.36 9.42
N CYS A 202 -13.56 0.27 9.87
CA CYS A 202 -14.27 1.32 10.62
C CYS A 202 -14.22 1.16 12.13
N GLN A 203 -13.61 0.07 12.63
CA GLN A 203 -13.53 -0.22 14.06
C GLN A 203 -12.09 -0.05 14.53
N ARG A 204 -11.91 0.79 15.54
CA ARG A 204 -10.62 0.91 16.22
C ARG A 204 -10.39 -0.29 17.13
N ALA A 205 -9.14 -0.72 17.21
CA ALA A 205 -8.75 -1.87 17.98
C ALA A 205 -8.51 -1.52 19.46
N ASP A 206 -9.00 -2.38 20.34
CA ASP A 206 -8.44 -2.53 21.67
C ASP A 206 -7.42 -3.67 21.62
N ILE A 207 -6.14 -3.32 21.45
CA ILE A 207 -5.07 -4.31 21.33
C ILE A 207 -4.91 -5.16 22.59
N TRP A 208 -5.31 -4.64 23.75
CA TRP A 208 -5.16 -5.35 25.02
C TRP A 208 -6.23 -6.43 25.17
N ALA A 209 -7.35 -6.33 24.44
CA ALA A 209 -8.35 -7.38 24.37
C ALA A 209 -7.93 -8.56 23.46
N ILE A 210 -6.86 -8.43 22.66
CA ILE A 210 -6.39 -9.49 21.77
C ILE A 210 -5.64 -10.56 22.60
N PRO A 211 -6.10 -11.82 22.65
CA PRO A 211 -5.45 -12.86 23.46
C PRO A 211 -3.98 -13.09 23.09
N LEU A 212 -3.64 -13.03 21.80
CA LEU A 212 -2.27 -13.19 21.32
C LEU A 212 -1.34 -12.10 21.86
N VAL A 213 -1.82 -10.86 22.00
CA VAL A 213 -1.05 -9.75 22.59
C VAL A 213 -0.74 -10.05 24.05
N GLN A 214 -1.68 -10.62 24.81
CA GLN A 214 -1.44 -11.01 26.21
C GLN A 214 -0.42 -12.16 26.31
N VAL A 215 -0.48 -13.15 25.42
CA VAL A 215 0.52 -14.23 25.34
C VAL A 215 1.90 -13.65 25.02
N ALA A 216 2.00 -12.77 24.03
CA ALA A 216 3.25 -12.12 23.64
C ALA A 216 3.87 -11.31 24.79
N LYS A 217 3.05 -10.57 25.54
CA LYS A 217 3.50 -9.80 26.72
C LYS A 217 4.03 -10.68 27.84
N ALA A 218 3.37 -11.81 28.08
CA ALA A 218 3.68 -12.68 29.22
C ALA A 218 5.00 -13.44 29.05
N ALA A 219 5.35 -13.83 27.82
CA ALA A 219 6.59 -14.56 27.53
C ALA A 219 7.16 -14.17 26.15
N PRO A 220 7.82 -13.01 26.00
CA PRO A 220 8.27 -12.50 24.70
C PRO A 220 9.22 -13.44 23.94
N ALA A 221 10.20 -14.02 24.62
CA ALA A 221 11.16 -14.93 24.00
C ALA A 221 10.48 -16.22 23.48
N ASP A 222 9.62 -16.82 24.31
CA ASP A 222 8.87 -18.02 23.92
C ASP A 222 7.87 -17.71 22.80
N PHE A 223 7.25 -16.54 22.82
CA PHE A 223 6.34 -16.08 21.78
C PHE A 223 7.04 -16.01 20.42
N VAL A 224 8.22 -15.39 20.36
CA VAL A 224 9.02 -15.31 19.13
C VAL A 224 9.47 -16.70 18.67
N ALA A 225 9.94 -17.54 19.59
CA ALA A 225 10.41 -18.89 19.27
C ALA A 225 9.32 -19.82 18.71
N ASN A 226 8.06 -19.60 19.09
CA ASN A 226 6.91 -20.40 18.66
C ASN A 226 6.05 -19.69 17.60
N ALA A 227 6.50 -18.55 17.07
CA ALA A 227 5.75 -17.79 16.08
C ALA A 227 5.54 -18.60 14.80
N CYS A 228 4.30 -18.58 14.30
CA CYS A 228 3.92 -19.20 13.03
C CYS A 228 3.10 -18.19 12.23
N LEU A 229 3.45 -18.01 10.96
CA LEU A 229 2.68 -17.16 10.05
C LEU A 229 1.63 -17.96 9.30
N ARG A 230 0.56 -17.26 8.94
CA ARG A 230 -0.29 -17.63 7.82
C ARG A 230 0.49 -17.79 6.53
N SER A 231 -0.14 -18.39 5.54
CA SER A 231 0.46 -18.50 4.22
C SER A 231 0.76 -17.11 3.65
N LEU A 232 1.84 -17.02 2.86
CA LEU A 232 2.23 -15.76 2.23
C LEU A 232 1.14 -15.23 1.29
N ASP A 233 0.43 -16.14 0.63
CA ASP A 233 -0.71 -15.82 -0.25
C ASP A 233 -1.83 -15.13 0.54
N GLU A 234 -2.20 -15.64 1.72
CA GLU A 234 -3.22 -14.99 2.57
C GLU A 234 -2.79 -13.58 3.00
N VAL A 235 -1.53 -13.41 3.40
CA VAL A 235 -1.01 -12.10 3.83
C VAL A 235 -0.98 -11.12 2.65
N ALA A 236 -0.60 -11.58 1.46
CA ALA A 236 -0.58 -10.77 0.25
C ALA A 236 -1.98 -10.40 -0.23
N ASP A 237 -2.94 -11.32 -0.19
CA ASP A 237 -4.33 -11.05 -0.55
C ASP A 237 -4.95 -10.00 0.37
N GLU A 238 -4.66 -10.07 1.68
CA GLU A 238 -5.16 -9.10 2.65
C GLU A 238 -4.49 -7.72 2.47
N GLU A 239 -3.21 -7.68 2.08
CA GLU A 239 -2.53 -6.42 1.73
C GLU A 239 -3.21 -5.73 0.55
N HIS A 240 -3.51 -6.48 -0.51
CA HIS A 240 -4.26 -5.96 -1.66
C HIS A 240 -5.65 -5.46 -1.27
N ARG A 241 -6.35 -6.16 -0.37
CA ARG A 241 -7.66 -5.71 0.14
C ARG A 241 -7.56 -4.37 0.86
N LEU A 242 -6.55 -4.18 1.73
CA LEU A 242 -6.33 -2.90 2.40
C LEU A 242 -5.79 -1.81 1.46
N GLN A 243 -5.06 -2.18 0.41
CA GLN A 243 -4.68 -1.25 -0.66
C GLN A 243 -5.91 -0.69 -1.38
N ASP A 244 -6.92 -1.53 -1.67
CA ASP A 244 -8.17 -1.10 -2.26
C ASP A 244 -8.97 -0.16 -1.32
N GLU A 245 -9.03 -0.46 -0.02
CA GLU A 245 -9.62 0.43 0.97
C GLU A 245 -8.87 1.77 1.06
N HIS A 246 -7.54 1.73 1.03
CA HIS A 246 -6.70 2.92 1.05
C HIS A 246 -6.95 3.80 -0.18
N TRP A 247 -7.12 3.20 -1.37
CA TRP A 247 -7.54 3.90 -2.58
C TRP A 247 -8.88 4.60 -2.41
N HIS A 248 -9.86 3.97 -1.77
CA HIS A 248 -11.16 4.58 -1.52
C HIS A 248 -11.09 5.75 -0.54
N VAL A 249 -10.28 5.64 0.52
CA VAL A 249 -9.99 6.75 1.44
C VAL A 249 -9.34 7.91 0.68
N HIS A 250 -8.31 7.62 -0.11
CA HIS A 250 -7.57 8.64 -0.85
C HIS A 250 -8.43 9.32 -1.94
N ASP A 251 -9.23 8.57 -2.70
CA ASP A 251 -10.15 9.14 -3.69
C ASP A 251 -11.18 10.09 -3.06
N ALA A 252 -11.71 9.71 -1.88
CA ALA A 252 -12.64 10.57 -1.14
C ALA A 252 -11.96 11.88 -0.73
N GLN A 253 -10.76 11.82 -0.15
CA GLN A 253 -9.98 12.98 0.27
C GLN A 253 -9.62 13.89 -0.92
N LEU A 254 -9.08 13.31 -2.00
CA LEU A 254 -8.71 14.04 -3.23
C LEU A 254 -9.90 14.79 -3.83
N ARG A 255 -11.10 14.21 -3.73
CA ARG A 255 -12.35 14.79 -4.27
C ARG A 255 -13.11 15.66 -3.26
N GLY A 256 -12.56 15.89 -2.06
CA GLY A 256 -13.23 16.63 -0.99
C GLY A 256 -14.57 16.02 -0.56
N ARG A 257 -14.67 14.69 -0.59
CA ARG A 257 -15.84 13.92 -0.16
C ARG A 257 -15.60 13.33 1.23
N PRO A 258 -16.67 13.02 1.99
CA PRO A 258 -16.51 12.28 3.24
C PRO A 258 -15.91 10.89 2.96
N THR A 259 -15.04 10.44 3.86
CA THR A 259 -14.56 9.05 3.89
C THR A 259 -15.76 8.10 3.93
N PRO A 260 -15.76 6.98 3.17
CA PRO A 260 -16.84 6.01 3.21
C PRO A 260 -17.12 5.54 4.65
N ALA A 261 -18.39 5.44 5.05
CA ALA A 261 -18.77 5.19 6.44
C ALA A 261 -18.28 3.84 7.01
N HIS A 262 -17.87 2.91 6.14
CA HIS A 262 -17.28 1.63 6.53
C HIS A 262 -15.75 1.67 6.67
N LEU A 263 -15.12 2.86 6.56
CA LEU A 263 -13.68 3.06 6.65
C LEU A 263 -13.34 4.21 7.61
N ASP A 264 -12.34 4.02 8.45
CA ASP A 264 -11.60 5.07 9.15
C ASP A 264 -10.22 5.22 8.47
N ALA A 265 -9.87 6.44 8.10
CA ALA A 265 -8.65 6.70 7.33
C ALA A 265 -7.38 6.32 8.10
N GLY A 266 -7.34 6.53 9.41
CA GLY A 266 -6.20 6.18 10.25
C GLY A 266 -6.08 4.67 10.40
N VAL A 267 -7.20 3.98 10.62
CA VAL A 267 -7.26 2.52 10.71
C VAL A 267 -6.74 1.87 9.42
N VAL A 268 -7.26 2.29 8.26
CA VAL A 268 -6.83 1.76 6.96
C VAL A 268 -5.33 2.00 6.74
N THR A 269 -4.84 3.20 7.09
CA THR A 269 -3.44 3.57 6.88
C THR A 269 -2.49 2.70 7.70
N GLU A 270 -2.72 2.58 9.01
CA GLU A 270 -1.82 1.83 9.90
C GLU A 270 -1.89 0.33 9.65
N ARG A 271 -3.09 -0.22 9.39
CA ARG A 271 -3.24 -1.64 9.08
C ARG A 271 -2.55 -1.98 7.75
N ARG A 272 -2.72 -1.13 6.73
CA ARG A 272 -2.02 -1.32 5.46
C ARG A 272 -0.50 -1.22 5.66
N TYR A 273 -0.02 -0.23 6.41
CA TYR A 273 1.41 -0.06 6.68
C TYR A 273 2.06 -1.34 7.19
N ALA A 274 1.43 -2.01 8.17
CA ALA A 274 1.92 -3.27 8.70
C ALA A 274 1.88 -4.43 7.69
N LEU A 275 0.79 -4.58 6.91
CA LEU A 275 0.74 -5.60 5.85
C LEU A 275 1.77 -5.34 4.74
N SER A 276 1.90 -4.09 4.29
CA SER A 276 2.89 -3.69 3.27
C SER A 276 4.31 -4.01 3.76
N TRP A 277 4.62 -3.72 5.03
CA TRP A 277 5.90 -4.11 5.64
C TRP A 277 6.12 -5.63 5.64
N MET A 278 5.09 -6.41 5.98
CA MET A 278 5.16 -7.87 6.03
C MET A 278 5.38 -8.49 4.65
N VAL A 279 4.74 -7.95 3.61
CA VAL A 279 4.95 -8.43 2.24
C VAL A 279 6.26 -7.90 1.64
N GLY A 280 7.08 -7.16 2.40
CA GLY A 280 8.44 -6.78 2.01
C GLY A 280 8.59 -5.38 1.39
N TYR A 281 7.57 -4.51 1.50
CA TYR A 281 7.74 -3.10 1.16
C TYR A 281 8.53 -2.36 2.25
N GLY A 282 9.46 -1.51 1.82
CA GLY A 282 10.35 -0.76 2.71
C GLY A 282 11.54 -1.60 3.18
N GLU A 283 12.71 -0.98 3.26
CA GLU A 283 13.92 -1.64 3.78
C GLU A 283 13.80 -1.88 5.29
N SER A 284 13.26 -0.88 6.00
CA SER A 284 13.07 -0.88 7.45
C SER A 284 11.60 -0.67 7.82
N TRP A 285 11.29 -0.80 9.11
CA TRP A 285 9.97 -0.43 9.62
C TRP A 285 9.66 1.06 9.39
N ASP A 286 10.64 1.96 9.53
CA ASP A 286 10.40 3.42 9.39
C ASP A 286 10.23 3.86 7.92
N ASP A 287 10.61 3.02 6.96
CA ASP A 287 10.71 3.37 5.53
C ASP A 287 9.67 2.66 4.65
N VAL A 288 8.52 2.27 5.21
CA VAL A 288 7.47 1.59 4.44
C VAL A 288 6.74 2.60 3.53
N PRO A 289 6.77 2.43 2.20
CA PRO A 289 6.10 3.32 1.27
C PRO A 289 4.59 3.04 1.26
N VAL A 290 3.84 3.82 2.04
CA VAL A 290 2.36 3.76 2.01
C VAL A 290 1.72 4.80 1.10
N ASN A 291 2.49 5.74 0.55
CA ASN A 291 1.97 6.77 -0.35
C ASN A 291 1.64 6.15 -1.73
N THR A 292 0.37 6.26 -2.14
CA THR A 292 -0.08 5.96 -3.51
C THR A 292 -0.39 7.25 -4.24
#